data_AF-A0A7R8H185-F1
#
_entry.id   AF-A0A7R8H185-F1
#
_cell.length_a   1.000
_cell.length_b   1.000
_cell.length_c   1.000
_cell.angle_alpha   90.00
_cell.angle_beta   90.00
_cell.angle_gamma   90.00
#
_symmetry.space_group_name_H-M   'P 1'
#
loop_
_entity.id
_entity.type
_entity.pdbx_description
1 polymer ?
#
loop_
_entity_poly.entity_id
_entity_poly.type
_entity_poly.pdbx_seq_one_letter_code
_entity_poly.pdbx_strand_id
1 'polypeptide(L)'
;MKDIQNPASLTLHEDTFGFDVELLAFGNCLRFEEITFGEDGVSIPMQSIKGPLLIKIKTTSRKQSRLNQPIVIAHPDDEVMFFGPTIANLTRDHEMNVHLLVLSRGNFRGEGNLRKMELYKAAEALSISKDNITLLNYTKLQDNPKARWSEELVADIIYQYVESQDIGVILSFDRFGVSGHKNHSSIYNALLLLTSEERSQSFRSNNTRILVFK
;
A
#
# COMPACT_ATOMS: atom_id res chain seq x y z
N MET A 1 5.85 -34.90 -9.38
CA MET A 1 5.26 -33.60 -9.75
C MET A 1 4.16 -33.32 -8.74
N LYS A 2 4.31 -32.31 -7.88
CA LYS A 2 3.23 -31.91 -6.97
C LYS A 2 2.28 -31.03 -7.78
N ASP A 3 0.99 -31.36 -7.74
CA ASP A 3 -0.07 -30.59 -8.36
C ASP A 3 0.05 -29.11 -7.97
N ILE A 4 0.30 -28.26 -8.96
CA ILE A 4 0.12 -26.82 -8.83
C ILE A 4 -1.39 -26.63 -8.75
N GLN A 5 -1.93 -26.44 -7.55
CA GLN A 5 -3.33 -26.05 -7.39
C GLN A 5 -3.60 -24.82 -8.25
N ASN A 6 -4.70 -24.83 -9.01
CA ASN A 6 -5.15 -23.64 -9.74
C ASN A 6 -5.23 -22.45 -8.78
N PRO A 7 -4.74 -21.26 -9.17
CA PRO A 7 -4.82 -20.09 -8.34
C PRO A 7 -6.27 -19.76 -8.01
N ALA A 8 -6.52 -19.36 -6.77
CA ALA A 8 -7.73 -18.64 -6.46
C ALA A 8 -7.57 -17.23 -7.06
N SER A 9 -8.43 -16.90 -8.02
CA SER A 9 -8.50 -15.58 -8.65
C SER A 9 -9.74 -14.86 -8.12
N LEU A 10 -9.57 -13.61 -7.73
CA LEU A 10 -10.67 -12.68 -7.51
C LEU A 10 -10.51 -11.53 -8.49
N THR A 11 -11.38 -11.50 -9.49
CA THR A 11 -11.49 -10.36 -10.38
C THR A 11 -12.52 -9.41 -9.82
N LEU A 12 -12.07 -8.21 -9.45
CA LEU A 12 -12.96 -7.13 -9.07
C LEU A 12 -13.36 -6.43 -10.38
N HIS A 13 -14.45 -6.92 -10.98
CA HIS A 13 -14.93 -6.50 -12.30
C HIS A 13 -15.53 -5.09 -12.31
N GLU A 14 -15.22 -4.37 -13.39
CA GLU A 14 -15.85 -3.15 -13.91
C GLU A 14 -16.76 -2.37 -12.97
N ASP A 15 -16.21 -1.29 -12.44
CA ASP A 15 -16.93 -0.02 -12.37
C ASP A 15 -16.16 0.98 -13.26
N THR A 16 -16.89 1.82 -14.01
CA THR A 16 -16.60 3.01 -14.86
C THR A 16 -15.16 3.53 -15.19
N PHE A 17 -14.05 2.83 -14.89
CA PHE A 17 -12.76 3.45 -14.55
C PHE A 17 -11.55 3.01 -15.40
N GLY A 18 -11.71 2.05 -16.32
CA GLY A 18 -10.67 1.74 -17.31
C GLY A 18 -9.46 0.94 -16.81
N PHE A 19 -9.55 0.31 -15.62
CA PHE A 19 -8.62 -0.74 -15.19
C PHE A 19 -9.33 -1.80 -14.33
N ASP A 20 -8.99 -3.07 -14.55
CA ASP A 20 -9.42 -4.22 -13.75
C ASP A 20 -8.32 -4.56 -12.74
N VAL A 21 -8.69 -4.69 -11.46
CA VAL A 21 -7.77 -5.25 -10.46
C VAL A 21 -8.06 -6.74 -10.33
N GLU A 22 -7.16 -7.58 -10.85
CA GLU A 22 -7.22 -9.04 -10.70
C GLU A 22 -6.24 -9.47 -9.59
N LEU A 23 -6.78 -10.04 -8.52
CA LEU A 23 -5.99 -10.53 -7.40
C LEU A 23 -5.85 -12.04 -7.54
N LEU A 24 -4.63 -12.51 -7.82
CA LEU A 24 -4.31 -13.92 -8.02
C LEU A 24 -3.52 -14.42 -6.82
N ALA A 25 -4.03 -15.38 -6.02
CA ALA A 25 -3.20 -16.01 -4.99
C ALA A 25 -2.83 -17.46 -5.34
N PHE A 26 -1.58 -17.81 -5.06
CA PHE A 26 -1.03 -19.15 -5.26
C PHE A 26 -0.32 -19.62 -3.99
N GLY A 27 -0.75 -20.70 -3.31
CA GLY A 27 -0.02 -21.34 -2.19
C GLY A 27 -0.60 -21.05 -0.79
N ASN A 28 0.22 -20.95 0.27
CA ASN A 28 -0.24 -20.50 1.61
C ASN A 28 0.48 -19.22 2.09
N CYS A 29 -0.30 -18.27 2.64
CA CYS A 29 0.05 -17.06 3.40
C CYS A 29 0.29 -15.75 2.62
N LEU A 30 -0.71 -14.85 2.63
CA LEU A 30 -0.76 -13.37 2.68
C LEU A 30 -2.26 -13.02 2.51
N ARG A 31 -2.95 -12.35 3.45
CA ARG A 31 -4.38 -11.97 3.28
C ARG A 31 -4.47 -10.48 2.94
N PHE A 32 -5.43 -10.09 2.09
CA PHE A 32 -5.70 -8.68 1.82
C PHE A 32 -7.18 -8.37 2.04
N GLU A 33 -7.45 -7.18 2.54
CA GLU A 33 -8.80 -6.62 2.69
C GLU A 33 -8.88 -5.33 1.88
N GLU A 34 -9.99 -5.09 1.19
CA GLU A 34 -10.25 -3.82 0.52
C GLU A 34 -11.04 -2.90 1.45
N ILE A 35 -10.61 -1.65 1.53
CA ILE A 35 -11.39 -0.60 2.20
C ILE A 35 -12.29 0.04 1.15
N THR A 36 -13.61 0.01 1.37
CA THR A 36 -14.62 0.52 0.43
C THR A 36 -15.26 1.82 0.92
N PHE A 37 -15.79 2.61 -0.02
CA PHE A 37 -16.48 3.89 0.24
C PHE A 37 -17.94 3.66 0.66
N GLY A 38 -18.35 4.11 1.84
CA GLY A 38 -19.74 4.02 2.34
C GLY A 38 -19.88 4.46 3.80
N GLU A 39 -21.12 4.76 4.26
CA GLU A 39 -21.46 5.55 5.47
C GLU A 39 -20.74 5.18 6.78
N ASP A 40 -20.15 3.98 6.91
CA ASP A 40 -19.44 3.55 8.13
C ASP A 40 -18.00 3.04 7.91
N GLY A 41 -17.37 3.29 6.76
CA GLY A 41 -15.99 2.81 6.50
C GLY A 41 -15.86 1.28 6.57
N VAL A 42 -16.93 0.56 6.21
CA VAL A 42 -16.99 -0.90 6.30
C VAL A 42 -15.97 -1.51 5.34
N SER A 43 -14.91 -2.09 5.90
CA SER A 43 -14.01 -2.98 5.18
C SER A 43 -14.83 -4.20 4.72
N ILE A 44 -15.02 -4.38 3.42
CA ILE A 44 -15.59 -5.62 2.92
C ILE A 44 -14.50 -6.68 3.05
N PRO A 45 -14.73 -7.78 3.79
CA PRO A 45 -13.78 -8.87 3.82
C PRO A 45 -13.74 -9.46 2.42
N MET A 46 -12.71 -9.08 1.67
CA MET A 46 -12.38 -9.75 0.43
C MET A 46 -12.14 -11.22 0.78
N GLN A 47 -12.79 -12.15 0.07
CA GLN A 47 -12.73 -13.59 0.37
C GLN A 47 -11.28 -13.96 0.71
N SER A 48 -11.05 -14.49 1.92
CA SER A 48 -9.71 -14.77 2.45
C SER A 48 -8.91 -15.65 1.48
N ILE A 49 -8.16 -15.05 0.57
CA ILE A 49 -7.35 -15.79 -0.37
C ILE A 49 -6.10 -16.24 0.39
N LYS A 50 -5.94 -17.56 0.56
CA LYS A 50 -4.74 -18.13 1.18
C LYS A 50 -3.73 -18.36 0.07
N GLY A 51 -2.57 -17.70 0.15
CA GLY A 51 -1.39 -17.98 -0.68
C GLY A 51 -0.49 -16.77 -0.97
N PRO A 52 0.78 -16.97 -1.39
CA PRO A 52 1.55 -15.95 -2.10
C PRO A 52 0.65 -15.20 -3.08
N LEU A 53 0.36 -13.95 -2.76
CA LEU A 53 -0.50 -13.11 -3.57
C LEU A 53 0.33 -12.51 -4.70
N LEU A 54 -0.01 -12.88 -5.93
CA LEU A 54 0.30 -12.14 -7.14
C LEU A 54 -0.81 -11.12 -7.35
N ILE A 55 -0.52 -9.85 -7.08
CA ILE A 55 -1.43 -8.76 -7.44
C ILE A 55 -1.21 -8.50 -8.92
N LYS A 56 -2.18 -8.83 -9.78
CA LYS A 56 -2.12 -8.53 -11.20
C LYS A 56 -3.15 -7.44 -11.53
N ILE A 57 -2.71 -6.19 -11.47
CA ILE A 57 -3.56 -5.08 -11.93
C ILE A 57 -3.49 -5.07 -13.45
N LYS A 58 -4.61 -5.30 -14.13
CA LYS A 58 -4.72 -5.25 -15.59
C LYS A 58 -5.41 -3.96 -16.00
N THR A 59 -4.73 -3.08 -16.70
CA THR A 59 -5.39 -1.92 -17.31
C THR A 59 -6.30 -2.37 -18.46
N THR A 60 -7.56 -1.92 -18.47
CA THR A 60 -8.51 -2.14 -19.58
C THR A 60 -8.50 -0.96 -20.58
N SER A 61 -7.80 0.12 -20.22
CA SER A 61 -7.66 1.35 -20.99
C SER A 61 -6.50 1.29 -21.98
N ARG A 62 -6.71 1.81 -23.21
CA ARG A 62 -5.67 2.02 -24.23
C ARG A 62 -4.62 3.08 -23.85
N LYS A 63 -4.66 3.65 -22.63
CA LYS A 63 -3.73 4.71 -22.21
C LYS A 63 -2.43 4.09 -21.71
N GLN A 64 -1.38 4.29 -22.49
CA GLN A 64 -0.09 3.63 -22.43
C GLN A 64 0.85 4.25 -21.37
N SER A 65 0.34 4.49 -20.16
CA SER A 65 1.13 4.97 -19.01
C SER A 65 1.12 3.92 -17.91
N ARG A 66 2.30 3.64 -17.33
CA ARG A 66 2.42 2.70 -16.20
C ARG A 66 1.53 3.16 -15.05
N LEU A 67 0.83 2.23 -14.42
CA LEU A 67 0.00 2.51 -13.24
C LEU A 67 0.90 2.75 -12.03
N ASN A 68 0.74 3.91 -11.40
CA ASN A 68 1.48 4.24 -10.20
C ASN A 68 0.88 3.50 -9.00
N GLN A 69 1.73 2.72 -8.31
CA GLN A 69 1.35 1.82 -7.24
C GLN A 69 2.13 2.17 -5.96
N PRO A 70 1.61 3.05 -5.10
CA PRO A 70 2.24 3.36 -3.84
C PRO A 70 2.00 2.27 -2.83
N ILE A 71 3.06 2.04 -2.08
CA ILE A 71 3.06 1.25 -0.88
C ILE A 71 3.39 2.22 0.24
N VAL A 72 2.42 2.43 1.12
CA VAL A 72 2.51 3.38 2.24
C VAL A 72 2.96 2.61 3.46
N ILE A 73 4.15 2.94 3.96
CA ILE A 73 4.79 2.27 5.09
C ILE A 73 5.24 3.27 6.16
N ALA A 74 5.46 2.79 7.38
CA ALA A 74 5.80 3.66 8.50
C ALA A 74 7.30 3.93 8.56
N HIS A 75 8.13 2.89 8.42
CA HIS A 75 9.56 2.93 8.71
C HIS A 75 10.41 2.26 7.62
N PRO A 76 11.70 2.64 7.50
CA PRO A 76 12.68 1.92 6.70
C PRO A 76 12.94 0.50 7.23
N ASP A 77 12.52 -0.53 6.49
CA ASP A 77 12.55 -1.98 6.77
C ASP A 77 11.18 -2.63 6.50
N ASP A 78 10.08 -1.89 6.69
CA ASP A 78 8.73 -2.36 6.41
C ASP A 78 8.56 -2.87 4.97
N GLU A 79 9.22 -2.22 4.01
CA GLU A 79 9.15 -2.57 2.59
C GLU A 79 9.65 -3.98 2.30
N VAL A 80 10.71 -4.41 2.98
CA VAL A 80 11.27 -5.76 2.82
C VAL A 80 10.65 -6.75 3.81
N MET A 81 10.32 -6.31 5.02
CA MET A 81 9.80 -7.16 6.09
C MET A 81 8.38 -7.64 5.78
N PHE A 82 7.52 -6.75 5.26
CA PHE A 82 6.11 -7.06 5.01
C PHE A 82 5.77 -7.12 3.53
N PHE A 83 6.40 -6.29 2.69
CA PHE A 83 6.02 -6.14 1.29
C PHE A 83 7.03 -6.71 0.29
N GLY A 84 8.14 -7.32 0.74
CA GLY A 84 9.24 -7.75 -0.15
C GLY A 84 8.79 -8.64 -1.32
N PRO A 85 8.05 -9.74 -1.07
CA PRO A 85 7.52 -10.57 -2.15
C PRO A 85 6.55 -9.83 -3.08
N THR A 86 5.69 -8.96 -2.53
CA THR A 86 4.71 -8.17 -3.29
C THR A 86 5.41 -7.16 -4.20
N ILE A 87 6.38 -6.41 -3.67
CA ILE A 87 7.20 -5.47 -4.43
C ILE A 87 7.94 -6.20 -5.55
N ALA A 88 8.63 -7.29 -5.23
CA ALA A 88 9.39 -8.06 -6.21
C ALA A 88 8.51 -8.63 -7.34
N ASN A 89 7.23 -8.85 -7.07
CA ASN A 89 6.27 -9.23 -8.10
C ASN A 89 5.84 -8.02 -8.96
N LEU A 90 5.44 -6.92 -8.31
CA LEU A 90 4.96 -5.72 -8.99
C LEU A 90 6.05 -5.09 -9.87
N THR A 91 7.32 -5.07 -9.43
CA THR A 91 8.41 -4.47 -10.21
C THR A 91 8.83 -5.30 -11.43
N ARG A 92 8.37 -6.56 -11.54
CA ARG A 92 8.52 -7.36 -12.77
C ARG A 92 7.46 -7.03 -13.80
N ASP A 93 6.37 -6.40 -13.39
CA ASP A 93 5.31 -5.97 -14.30
C ASP A 93 5.70 -4.66 -14.98
N HIS A 94 5.70 -4.67 -16.31
CA HIS A 94 6.08 -3.51 -17.12
C HIS A 94 4.96 -2.45 -17.17
N GLU A 95 3.73 -2.84 -16.80
CA GLU A 95 2.59 -1.93 -16.69
C GLU A 95 2.55 -1.22 -15.33
N MET A 96 3.37 -1.64 -14.36
CA MET A 96 3.41 -1.04 -13.03
C MET A 96 4.59 -0.09 -12.86
N ASN A 97 4.36 0.96 -12.07
CA ASN A 97 5.39 1.84 -11.55
C ASN A 97 5.25 1.87 -10.02
N VAL A 98 6.13 1.15 -9.32
CA VAL A 98 6.04 1.01 -7.86
C VAL A 98 6.64 2.24 -7.17
N HIS A 99 5.90 2.77 -6.20
CA HIS A 99 6.31 3.89 -5.36
C HIS A 99 6.34 3.50 -3.88
N LEU A 100 7.27 4.08 -3.12
CA LEU A 100 7.36 3.94 -1.67
C LEU A 100 7.13 5.29 -1.00
N LEU A 101 6.06 5.38 -0.20
CA LEU A 101 5.83 6.49 0.72
C LEU A 101 6.15 6.03 2.14
N VAL A 102 7.27 6.52 2.69
CA VAL A 102 7.76 6.15 4.01
C VAL A 102 7.59 7.34 4.96
N LEU A 103 6.69 7.20 5.94
CA LEU A 103 6.23 8.35 6.74
C LEU A 103 7.22 8.83 7.81
N SER A 104 8.24 8.02 8.12
CA SER A 104 9.26 8.34 9.12
C SER A 104 10.61 7.76 8.77
N ARG A 105 11.68 8.29 9.36
CA ARG A 105 13.05 7.77 9.19
C ARG A 105 13.38 6.58 10.08
N GLY A 106 12.43 6.11 10.90
CA GLY A 106 12.68 4.98 11.81
C GLY A 106 13.72 5.31 12.90
N ASN A 107 13.79 6.57 13.34
CA ASN A 107 14.87 7.07 14.18
C ASN A 107 14.71 6.78 15.69
N PHE A 108 13.88 5.80 16.07
CA PHE A 108 13.60 5.52 17.49
C PHE A 108 14.87 5.24 18.31
N ARG A 109 15.88 4.62 17.70
CA ARG A 109 17.19 4.29 18.32
C ARG A 109 18.31 5.28 17.96
N GLY A 110 18.01 6.38 17.26
CA GLY A 110 19.02 7.32 16.75
C GLY A 110 19.69 6.89 15.44
N GLU A 111 19.17 5.86 14.78
CA GLU A 111 19.77 5.20 13.60
C GLU A 111 19.16 5.66 12.26
N GLY A 112 18.36 6.73 12.22
CA GLY A 112 17.58 7.14 11.04
C GLY A 112 18.40 7.57 9.81
N ASN A 113 19.68 7.90 9.98
CA ASN A 113 20.60 8.09 8.85
C ASN A 113 21.04 6.76 8.23
N LEU A 114 21.36 5.77 9.07
CA LEU A 114 21.70 4.43 8.62
C LEU A 114 20.50 3.76 7.94
N ARG A 115 19.35 3.76 8.61
CA ARG A 115 18.09 3.21 8.11
C ARG A 115 17.63 3.82 6.79
N LYS A 116 17.85 5.13 6.59
CA LYS A 116 17.64 5.77 5.29
C LYS A 116 18.50 5.09 4.21
N MET A 117 19.81 4.93 4.44
CA MET A 117 20.69 4.30 3.45
C MET A 117 20.31 2.85 3.17
N GLU A 118 19.87 2.12 4.20
CA GLU A 118 19.38 0.75 4.08
C GLU A 118 18.12 0.67 3.20
N LEU A 119 17.13 1.54 3.43
CA LEU A 119 15.93 1.63 2.57
C LEU A 119 16.28 1.84 1.10
N TYR A 120 17.16 2.80 0.79
CA TYR A 120 17.52 3.05 -0.61
C TYR A 120 18.24 1.86 -1.26
N LYS A 121 19.07 1.13 -0.51
CA LYS A 121 19.74 -0.08 -1.01
C LYS A 121 18.76 -1.24 -1.19
N ALA A 122 17.84 -1.42 -0.24
CA ALA A 122 16.81 -2.45 -0.29
C ALA A 122 15.86 -2.21 -1.48
N ALA A 123 15.41 -0.97 -1.66
CA ALA A 123 14.57 -0.57 -2.77
C ALA A 123 15.28 -0.75 -4.14
N GLU A 124 16.56 -0.41 -4.24
CA GLU A 124 17.38 -0.66 -5.43
C GLU A 124 17.46 -2.17 -5.74
N ALA A 125 17.68 -3.02 -4.73
CA ALA A 125 17.69 -4.47 -4.90
C ALA A 125 16.33 -5.06 -5.33
N LEU A 126 15.24 -4.33 -5.06
CA LEU A 126 13.88 -4.66 -5.48
C LEU A 126 13.46 -3.99 -6.81
N SER A 127 14.39 -3.34 -7.51
CA SER A 127 14.16 -2.63 -8.78
C SER A 127 13.22 -1.42 -8.67
N ILE A 128 13.17 -0.76 -7.50
CA ILE A 128 12.47 0.51 -7.32
C ILE A 128 13.43 1.67 -7.61
N SER A 129 13.02 2.61 -8.48
CA SER A 129 13.79 3.82 -8.73
C SER A 129 13.86 4.71 -7.49
N LYS A 130 15.00 5.36 -7.24
CA LYS A 130 15.16 6.32 -6.14
C LYS A 130 14.18 7.49 -6.22
N ASP A 131 13.79 7.87 -7.43
CA ASP A 131 12.82 8.95 -7.69
C ASP A 131 11.40 8.59 -7.25
N ASN A 132 11.10 7.28 -7.13
CA ASN A 132 9.81 6.78 -6.66
C ASN A 132 9.78 6.57 -5.13
N ILE A 133 10.81 7.03 -4.40
CA ILE A 133 10.91 6.87 -2.94
C ILE A 133 10.76 8.23 -2.28
N THR A 134 9.66 8.41 -1.56
CA THR A 134 9.42 9.57 -0.71
C THR A 134 9.62 9.18 0.74
N LEU A 135 10.74 9.62 1.33
CA LEU A 135 11.04 9.42 2.75
C LEU A 135 10.82 10.72 3.54
N LEU A 136 9.82 10.70 4.42
CA LEU A 136 9.46 11.85 5.26
C LEU A 136 10.25 11.87 6.56
N ASN A 137 10.33 13.08 7.14
CA ASN A 137 10.97 13.30 8.44
C ASN A 137 10.25 14.40 9.22
N TYR A 138 8.94 14.24 9.42
CA TYR A 138 8.14 15.22 10.16
C TYR A 138 8.34 15.04 11.66
N THR A 139 8.48 16.15 12.39
CA THR A 139 8.64 16.14 13.86
C THR A 139 7.46 15.48 14.57
N LYS A 140 6.26 15.54 13.97
CA LYS A 140 5.03 14.91 14.49
C LYS A 140 4.88 13.43 14.11
N LEU A 141 5.69 12.91 13.19
CA LEU A 141 5.65 11.51 12.71
C LEU A 141 6.95 10.77 13.04
N GLN A 142 7.54 11.04 14.21
CA GLN A 142 8.72 10.31 14.64
C GLN A 142 8.37 8.88 15.05
N ASP A 143 9.30 7.97 14.77
CA ASP A 143 9.16 6.56 15.15
C ASP A 143 9.13 6.39 16.67
N ASN A 144 8.09 5.69 17.14
CA ASN A 144 7.87 5.34 18.52
C ASN A 144 6.80 4.23 18.60
N PRO A 145 7.12 3.03 19.12
CA PRO A 145 6.19 1.91 19.17
C PRO A 145 4.96 2.12 20.04
N LYS A 146 4.99 3.11 20.94
CA LYS A 146 3.92 3.40 21.88
C LYS A 146 3.12 4.65 21.53
N ALA A 147 3.64 5.53 20.67
CA ALA A 147 2.94 6.74 20.28
C ALA A 147 2.03 6.47 19.08
N ARG A 148 0.85 7.10 19.05
CA ARG A 148 0.02 7.15 17.84
C ARG A 148 0.36 8.42 17.07
N TRP A 149 0.40 8.32 15.75
CA TRP A 149 0.41 9.48 14.88
C TRP A 149 -1.02 10.02 14.74
N SER A 150 -1.15 11.33 14.51
CA SER A 150 -2.44 11.94 14.14
C SER A 150 -2.89 11.37 12.80
N GLU A 151 -4.08 10.78 12.81
CA GLU A 151 -4.65 10.10 11.64
C GLU A 151 -5.07 11.11 10.57
N GLU A 152 -5.47 12.32 10.98
CA GLU A 152 -5.77 13.44 10.09
C GLU A 152 -4.51 13.91 9.35
N LEU A 153 -3.40 14.10 10.07
CA LEU A 153 -2.13 14.49 9.47
C LEU A 153 -1.63 13.43 8.48
N VAL A 154 -1.72 12.16 8.87
CA VAL A 154 -1.30 11.04 8.00
C VAL A 154 -2.21 10.96 6.78
N ALA A 155 -3.53 11.13 6.94
CA ALA A 155 -4.48 11.15 5.84
C ALA A 155 -4.20 12.30 4.88
N ASP A 156 -3.94 13.51 5.38
CA ASP A 156 -3.61 14.67 4.55
C ASP A 156 -2.34 14.44 3.71
N ILE A 157 -1.31 13.82 4.30
CA ILE A 157 -0.07 13.47 3.60
C ILE A 157 -0.33 12.44 2.50
N ILE A 158 -1.06 11.36 2.81
CA ILE A 158 -1.37 10.30 1.85
C ILE A 158 -2.22 10.86 0.71
N TYR A 159 -3.22 11.69 1.04
CA TYR A 159 -4.07 12.36 0.06
C TYR A 159 -3.24 13.22 -0.90
N GLN A 160 -2.42 14.13 -0.39
CA GLN A 160 -1.56 14.98 -1.23
C GLN A 160 -0.61 14.16 -2.12
N TYR A 161 -0.08 13.06 -1.58
CA TYR A 161 0.78 12.17 -2.34
C TYR A 161 0.02 11.51 -3.50
N VAL A 162 -1.17 10.94 -3.22
CA VAL A 162 -2.04 10.27 -4.20
C VAL A 162 -2.44 11.21 -5.33
N GLU A 163 -2.88 12.42 -5.00
CA GLU A 163 -3.23 13.47 -5.98
C GLU A 163 -2.02 13.82 -6.87
N SER A 164 -0.82 13.93 -6.29
CA SER A 164 0.38 14.34 -7.03
C SER A 164 0.93 13.28 -7.98
N GLN A 165 0.62 12.00 -7.73
CA GLN A 165 1.19 10.86 -8.44
C GLN A 165 0.19 10.12 -9.33
N ASP A 166 -1.06 10.56 -9.49
CA ASP A 166 -2.09 9.88 -10.31
C ASP A 166 -2.22 8.39 -9.95
N ILE A 167 -2.45 8.12 -8.67
CA ILE A 167 -2.45 6.77 -8.09
C ILE A 167 -3.80 6.07 -8.26
N GLY A 168 -3.79 4.86 -8.81
CA GLY A 168 -4.98 4.01 -8.93
C GLY A 168 -5.26 3.09 -7.74
N VAL A 169 -4.23 2.59 -7.06
CA VAL A 169 -4.37 1.62 -5.95
C VAL A 169 -3.33 1.91 -4.87
N ILE A 170 -3.70 1.86 -3.59
CA ILE A 170 -2.79 1.99 -2.44
C ILE A 170 -2.62 0.64 -1.74
N LEU A 171 -1.38 0.25 -1.43
CA LEU A 171 -1.09 -0.88 -0.53
C LEU A 171 -0.61 -0.39 0.83
N SER A 172 -1.13 -0.94 1.92
CA SER A 172 -0.64 -0.63 3.28
C SER A 172 -1.01 -1.71 4.31
N PHE A 173 -0.84 -1.42 5.60
CA PHE A 173 -1.08 -2.32 6.74
C PHE A 173 -2.57 -2.50 7.07
N ASP A 174 -2.95 -3.64 7.65
CA ASP A 174 -4.29 -3.84 8.23
C ASP A 174 -4.54 -3.02 9.51
N ARG A 175 -5.76 -3.18 10.05
CA ARG A 175 -6.22 -2.58 11.31
C ARG A 175 -5.33 -2.85 12.52
N PHE A 176 -4.56 -3.93 12.51
CA PHE A 176 -3.66 -4.29 13.60
C PHE A 176 -2.24 -3.77 13.35
N GLY A 177 -1.98 -3.14 12.21
CA GLY A 177 -0.65 -2.69 11.84
C GLY A 177 0.30 -3.87 11.57
N VAL A 178 -0.24 -5.03 11.22
CA VAL A 178 0.44 -6.34 11.08
C VAL A 178 1.03 -6.89 12.38
N SER A 179 1.77 -6.09 13.14
CA SER A 179 2.50 -6.46 14.36
C SER A 179 1.96 -5.85 15.65
N GLY A 180 0.93 -4.99 15.59
CA GLY A 180 0.42 -4.22 16.72
C GLY A 180 1.12 -2.87 16.93
N HIS A 181 2.06 -2.51 16.06
CA HIS A 181 2.79 -1.24 16.14
C HIS A 181 1.86 -0.03 15.90
N LYS A 182 1.83 0.92 16.84
CA LYS A 182 0.87 2.06 16.81
C LYS A 182 0.97 2.94 15.57
N ASN A 183 2.19 3.20 15.09
CA ASN A 183 2.41 3.94 13.83
C ASN A 183 1.76 3.26 12.61
N HIS A 184 1.82 1.92 12.52
CA HIS A 184 1.21 1.16 11.42
C HIS A 184 -0.31 1.24 11.50
N SER A 185 -0.87 1.08 12.71
CA SER A 185 -2.31 1.25 12.94
C SER A 185 -2.78 2.67 12.63
N SER A 186 -1.98 3.70 12.90
CA SER A 186 -2.32 5.08 12.51
C SER A 186 -2.44 5.24 10.99
N ILE A 187 -1.63 4.53 10.20
CA ILE A 187 -1.75 4.54 8.73
C ILE A 187 -3.08 3.91 8.29
N TYR A 188 -3.44 2.74 8.85
CA TYR A 188 -4.73 2.12 8.55
C TYR A 188 -5.92 3.03 8.87
N ASN A 189 -5.94 3.63 10.06
CA ASN A 189 -7.03 4.52 10.46
C ASN A 189 -7.07 5.79 9.59
N ALA A 190 -5.92 6.32 9.19
CA ALA A 190 -5.87 7.42 8.23
C ALA A 190 -6.43 7.06 6.85
N LEU A 191 -6.16 5.85 6.35
CA LEU A 191 -6.74 5.35 5.12
C LEU A 191 -8.27 5.20 5.23
N LEU A 192 -8.79 4.76 6.38
CA LEU A 192 -10.23 4.76 6.64
C LEU A 192 -10.83 6.18 6.59
N LEU A 193 -10.15 7.17 7.20
CA LEU A 193 -10.58 8.57 7.15
C LEU A 193 -10.65 9.11 5.72
N LEU A 194 -9.80 8.65 4.80
CA LEU A 194 -9.87 9.05 3.39
C LEU A 194 -11.10 8.48 2.67
N THR A 195 -11.68 7.40 3.19
CA THR A 195 -12.88 6.77 2.64
C THR A 195 -14.19 7.26 3.28
N SER A 196 -14.11 8.08 4.34
CA SER A 196 -15.29 8.67 5.00
C SER A 196 -15.86 9.85 4.21
N GLU A 197 -17.16 10.11 4.34
CA GLU A 197 -17.91 11.03 3.46
C GLU A 197 -17.34 12.46 3.37
N GLU A 198 -16.82 13.01 4.47
CA GLU A 198 -16.33 14.39 4.53
C GLU A 198 -15.06 14.64 3.71
N ARG A 199 -14.17 13.65 3.60
CA ARG A 199 -12.91 13.75 2.83
C ARG A 199 -12.97 13.04 1.48
N SER A 200 -14.01 12.24 1.27
CA SER A 200 -14.21 11.41 0.10
C SER A 200 -14.39 12.18 -1.21
N GLN A 201 -14.91 13.41 -1.24
CA GLN A 201 -15.34 14.00 -2.51
C GLN A 201 -14.23 14.14 -3.56
N SER A 202 -13.01 14.50 -3.16
CA SER A 202 -11.85 14.57 -4.07
C SER A 202 -11.12 13.23 -4.22
N PHE A 203 -11.07 12.42 -3.15
CA PHE A 203 -10.42 11.11 -3.23
C PHE A 203 -11.24 10.12 -4.08
N ARG A 204 -12.57 10.22 -4.03
CA ARG A 204 -13.52 9.52 -4.90
C ARG A 204 -13.39 9.96 -6.35
N SER A 205 -13.11 11.24 -6.65
CA SER A 205 -12.93 11.66 -8.05
C SER A 205 -11.70 11.03 -8.71
N ASN A 206 -10.69 10.63 -7.92
CA ASN A 206 -9.51 9.92 -8.40
C ASN A 206 -9.69 8.39 -8.49
N ASN A 207 -10.83 7.85 -8.04
CA ASN A 207 -11.16 6.42 -8.07
C ASN A 207 -10.05 5.51 -7.51
N THR A 208 -9.32 6.00 -6.51
CA THR A 208 -8.22 5.28 -5.87
C THR A 208 -8.76 4.16 -4.97
N ARG A 209 -8.29 2.92 -5.18
CA ARG A 209 -8.64 1.77 -4.34
C ARG A 209 -7.61 1.58 -3.22
N ILE A 210 -8.02 1.03 -2.08
CA ILE A 210 -7.12 0.81 -0.94
C ILE A 210 -7.13 -0.67 -0.55
N LEU A 211 -5.99 -1.33 -0.63
CA LEU A 211 -5.79 -2.72 -0.24
C LEU A 211 -4.87 -2.79 0.98
N VAL A 212 -5.30 -3.48 2.03
CA VAL A 212 -4.54 -3.60 3.28
C VAL A 212 -4.11 -5.04 3.58
N PHE A 213 -2.92 -5.19 4.14
CA PHE A 213 -2.24 -6.46 4.37
C PHE A 213 -2.58 -7.09 5.73
N LYS A 214 -2.97 -8.37 5.76
CA LYS A 214 -3.41 -9.17 6.91
C LYS A 214 -2.67 -10.50 7.06
#